data_AF-A0A673JR00-F1
#
_entry.id   AF-A0A673JR00-F1
#
_cell.length_a   1.000
_cell.length_b   1.000
_cell.length_c   1.000
_cell.angle_alpha   90.00
_cell.angle_beta   90.00
_cell.angle_gamma   90.00
#
_symmetry.space_group_name_H-M   'P 1'
#
loop_
_entity.id
_entity.type
_entity.pdbx_description
1 polymer ?
#
loop_
_entity_poly.entity_id
_entity_poly.type
_entity_poly.pdbx_seq_one_letter_code
_entity_poly.pdbx_strand_id
1 'polypeptide(L)'
;MPEGVAAANGFKNKRGAYVDRDKPAQIRYSNINAGKAVADAIRTSLGPKGMDKMIQDGKGDVTITNDGATILKQMQVLHPAAKMMVELSKAQDIEAGDGTTSVVVIAGALLDACAKLLQKGIHPTIISESFQKAVDKGVEILTSISQPVQLSDRETLLNSATTSLCSKVVSQYSSLLAPMSVDAVMKVIDPATATSVDLHNIRIVKKLGGTIDDCELVDGLVLTQRVVNTGVSRVEKAKIGLIQFCLSPPKTDMDNQIVVSDYAQMDRVLREERAYILNLVKQIKKAGCTVLLIQKSILRDALSDLAVHFLNKMKIMVVKDIEREDIEFICKTLGTKPIAHIDQFTPEMLGTAELAEEVHLDGSGKLVKITGCVNPGKTVSIVVRGSNKLVIEEAERSIHDALCVIRCLVKKRALIAGGGAPEIELALRLAEYSRSLAGMEAYCVRAYADALEVIPSTLAENAGLNPISTVTELRNRHAQGEKTAGINVRKGGISNILEELVVQPLLVSISALTFATETVRSILKIDDLVNTR
;
A
#
# COMPACT_ATOMS: atom_id res chain seq x y z
N MET A 1 -66.21 -29.60 -26.41
CA MET A 1 -66.36 -29.02 -25.05
C MET A 1 -64.98 -28.55 -24.60
N PRO A 2 -64.84 -27.26 -24.28
CA PRO A 2 -63.58 -26.57 -24.00
C PRO A 2 -63.33 -26.39 -22.47
N GLU A 3 -62.17 -25.80 -22.14
CA GLU A 3 -61.83 -25.05 -20.90
C GLU A 3 -61.76 -25.88 -19.60
N GLY A 4 -60.70 -25.85 -18.79
CA GLY A 4 -59.88 -24.72 -18.37
C GLY A 4 -60.10 -24.50 -16.87
N VAL A 5 -59.24 -25.05 -16.00
CA VAL A 5 -59.17 -24.64 -14.59
C VAL A 5 -57.72 -24.58 -14.14
N ALA A 6 -57.27 -23.34 -13.92
CA ALA A 6 -55.98 -22.97 -13.39
C ALA A 6 -55.83 -23.45 -11.93
N ALA A 7 -54.75 -24.18 -11.64
CA ALA A 7 -54.29 -24.38 -10.28
C ALA A 7 -53.44 -23.15 -9.90
N ALA A 8 -53.98 -22.33 -9.01
CA ALA A 8 -53.37 -21.11 -8.52
C ALA A 8 -52.00 -21.39 -7.86
N ASN A 9 -50.96 -20.81 -8.44
CA ASN A 9 -49.62 -20.71 -7.85
C ASN A 9 -49.66 -19.78 -6.62
N GLY A 10 -49.95 -20.37 -5.47
CA GLY A 10 -49.73 -19.73 -4.17
C GLY A 10 -48.24 -19.72 -3.82
N PHE A 11 -47.43 -18.90 -4.50
CA PHE A 11 -46.11 -18.52 -3.99
C PHE A 11 -46.30 -17.66 -2.75
N LYS A 12 -46.41 -18.30 -1.59
CA LYS A 12 -46.26 -17.67 -0.28
C LYS A 12 -44.86 -17.06 -0.23
N ASN A 13 -44.81 -15.76 -0.48
CA ASN A 13 -43.70 -14.89 -0.14
C ASN A 13 -43.33 -15.16 1.32
N LYS A 14 -42.20 -15.83 1.57
CA LYS A 14 -41.55 -15.85 2.88
C LYS A 14 -40.98 -14.44 3.14
N ARG A 15 -41.87 -13.46 3.34
CA ARG A 15 -41.56 -12.27 4.13
C ARG A 15 -41.60 -12.74 5.58
N GLY A 16 -40.46 -13.20 6.08
CA GLY A 16 -40.23 -13.22 7.52
C GLY A 16 -40.46 -11.80 8.01
N ALA A 17 -41.56 -11.62 8.71
CA ALA A 17 -42.01 -10.35 9.26
C ALA A 17 -41.01 -9.89 10.33
N TYR A 18 -40.05 -9.07 9.91
CA TYR A 18 -39.47 -8.09 10.82
C TYR A 18 -40.59 -7.09 11.12
N VAL A 19 -41.00 -7.00 12.39
CA VAL A 19 -42.00 -6.02 12.84
C VAL A 19 -41.44 -4.62 12.55
N ASP A 20 -42.14 -3.83 11.75
CA ASP A 20 -41.66 -2.57 11.12
C ASP A 20 -41.14 -1.51 12.10
N ARG A 21 -41.45 -1.61 13.40
CA ARG A 21 -41.03 -0.63 14.41
C ARG A 21 -39.64 -0.91 15.02
N ASP A 22 -39.23 -2.18 15.08
CA ASP A 22 -37.94 -2.59 15.65
C ASP A 22 -36.84 -2.75 14.59
N LYS A 23 -37.23 -2.73 13.32
CA LYS A 23 -36.33 -2.90 12.17
C LYS A 23 -35.12 -1.95 12.21
N PRO A 24 -35.27 -0.63 12.51
CA PRO A 24 -34.11 0.27 12.57
C PRO A 24 -33.14 -0.04 13.72
N ALA A 25 -33.68 -0.45 14.88
CA ALA A 25 -32.85 -0.82 16.02
C ALA A 25 -32.08 -2.11 15.73
N GLN A 26 -32.75 -3.12 15.17
CA GLN A 26 -32.15 -4.41 14.83
C GLN A 26 -31.08 -4.27 13.73
N ILE A 27 -31.31 -3.43 12.72
CA ILE A 27 -30.32 -3.14 11.69
C ILE A 27 -29.08 -2.47 12.28
N ARG A 28 -29.24 -1.47 13.15
CA ARG A 28 -28.11 -0.82 13.83
C ARG A 28 -27.30 -1.81 14.67
N TYR A 29 -27.94 -2.67 15.45
CA TYR A 29 -27.23 -3.71 16.21
C TYR A 29 -26.56 -4.75 15.30
N SER A 30 -27.20 -5.14 14.19
CA SER A 30 -26.59 -6.03 13.19
C SER A 30 -25.32 -5.40 12.60
N ASN A 31 -25.38 -4.13 12.22
CA ASN A 31 -24.23 -3.38 11.69
C ASN A 31 -23.09 -3.29 12.70
N ILE A 32 -23.41 -2.95 13.96
CA ILE A 32 -22.44 -2.86 15.06
C ILE A 32 -21.78 -4.21 15.31
N ASN A 33 -22.58 -5.28 15.42
CA ASN A 33 -22.07 -6.63 15.68
C ASN A 33 -21.17 -7.14 14.56
N ALA A 34 -21.54 -6.89 13.30
CA ALA A 34 -20.73 -7.25 12.15
C ALA A 34 -19.40 -6.48 12.12
N GLY A 35 -19.41 -5.17 12.36
CA GLY A 35 -18.20 -4.35 12.44
C GLY A 35 -17.28 -4.76 13.60
N LYS A 36 -17.86 -5.02 14.77
CA LYS A 36 -17.14 -5.50 15.96
C LYS A 36 -16.50 -6.88 15.72
N ALA A 37 -17.22 -7.82 15.12
CA ALA A 37 -16.69 -9.15 14.82
C ALA A 37 -15.45 -9.10 13.91
N VAL A 38 -15.45 -8.20 12.93
CA VAL A 38 -14.27 -7.96 12.09
C VAL A 38 -13.11 -7.35 12.90
N ALA A 39 -13.39 -6.36 13.75
CA ALA A 39 -12.37 -5.77 14.61
C ALA A 39 -11.75 -6.82 15.56
N ASP A 40 -12.56 -7.68 16.19
CA ASP A 40 -12.08 -8.74 17.08
C ASP A 40 -11.21 -9.77 16.36
N ALA A 41 -11.51 -10.10 15.09
CA ALA A 41 -10.70 -11.02 14.30
C ALA A 41 -9.27 -10.51 14.05
N ILE A 42 -9.11 -9.19 13.87
CA ILE A 42 -7.85 -8.55 13.50
C ILE A 42 -7.11 -8.03 14.74
N ARG A 43 -7.80 -7.82 15.85
CA ARG A 43 -7.25 -7.36 17.14
C ARG A 43 -6.02 -8.16 17.58
N THR A 44 -6.02 -9.46 17.30
CA THR A 44 -4.92 -10.38 17.63
C THR A 44 -3.65 -10.19 16.79
N SER A 45 -3.71 -9.39 15.72
CA SER A 45 -2.55 -8.96 14.92
C SER A 45 -2.02 -7.59 15.36
N LEU A 46 -2.65 -6.93 16.34
CA LEU A 46 -2.20 -5.61 16.76
C LEU A 46 -0.90 -5.66 17.58
N GLY A 47 0.08 -4.84 17.19
CA GLY A 47 1.32 -4.64 17.93
C GLY A 47 2.43 -5.63 17.57
N PRO A 48 3.65 -5.44 18.11
CA PRO A 48 4.84 -6.19 17.69
C PRO A 48 4.88 -7.65 18.15
N LYS A 49 4.00 -8.05 19.09
CA LYS A 49 3.75 -9.45 19.45
C LYS A 49 2.41 -9.94 18.91
N GLY A 50 1.85 -9.27 17.90
CA GLY A 50 0.67 -9.71 17.18
C GLY A 50 0.93 -11.02 16.44
N MET A 51 -0.12 -11.82 16.26
CA MET A 51 -0.05 -13.10 15.57
C MET A 51 -0.35 -12.93 14.08
N ASP A 52 0.51 -13.51 13.24
CA ASP A 52 0.30 -13.58 11.79
C ASP A 52 -0.93 -14.39 11.44
N LYS A 53 -1.58 -14.02 10.34
CA LYS A 53 -2.74 -14.73 9.79
C LYS A 53 -2.34 -15.43 8.50
N MET A 54 -2.65 -16.73 8.44
CA MET A 54 -2.59 -17.50 7.21
C MET A 54 -3.97 -17.49 6.56
N ILE A 55 -4.06 -16.91 5.37
CA ILE A 55 -5.28 -16.80 4.60
C ILE A 55 -5.12 -17.64 3.34
N GLN A 56 -6.03 -18.58 3.13
CA GLN A 56 -6.09 -19.39 1.92
C GLN A 56 -7.30 -18.95 1.10
N ASP A 57 -7.06 -18.49 -0.13
CA ASP A 57 -8.14 -18.16 -1.08
C ASP A 57 -8.80 -19.45 -1.61
N GLY A 58 -10.00 -19.32 -2.20
CA GLY A 58 -10.72 -20.44 -2.81
C GLY A 58 -9.97 -21.13 -3.97
N LYS A 59 -8.95 -20.46 -4.54
CA LYS A 59 -8.04 -21.04 -5.55
C LYS A 59 -6.89 -21.86 -4.95
N GLY A 60 -6.72 -21.83 -3.63
CA GLY A 60 -5.63 -22.49 -2.92
C GLY A 60 -4.38 -21.63 -2.73
N ASP A 61 -4.37 -20.39 -3.20
CA ASP A 61 -3.27 -19.45 -2.96
C ASP A 61 -3.22 -19.07 -1.47
N VAL A 62 -2.06 -19.26 -0.85
CA VAL A 62 -1.84 -18.99 0.57
C VAL A 62 -1.08 -17.68 0.72
N THR A 63 -1.62 -16.76 1.51
CA THR A 63 -0.92 -15.55 1.96
C THR A 63 -0.74 -15.60 3.47
N ILE A 64 0.45 -15.26 3.94
CA ILE A 64 0.73 -15.09 5.36
C ILE A 64 1.03 -13.62 5.58
N THR A 65 0.35 -12.97 6.52
CA THR A 65 0.57 -11.54 6.78
C THR A 65 0.12 -11.15 8.19
N ASN A 66 0.74 -10.08 8.70
CA ASN A 66 0.32 -9.39 9.93
C ASN A 66 -0.46 -8.10 9.63
N ASP A 67 -0.37 -7.57 8.41
CA ASP A 67 -0.98 -6.29 8.06
C ASP A 67 -2.51 -6.37 7.98
N GLY A 68 -3.17 -5.53 8.79
CA GLY A 68 -4.62 -5.47 8.89
C GLY A 68 -5.32 -5.14 7.57
N ALA A 69 -4.72 -4.28 6.73
CA ALA A 69 -5.30 -3.93 5.44
C ALA A 69 -5.27 -5.13 4.49
N THR A 70 -4.17 -5.87 4.45
CA THR A 70 -4.03 -7.09 3.64
C THR A 70 -4.98 -8.19 4.12
N ILE A 71 -5.08 -8.41 5.44
CA ILE A 71 -6.03 -9.37 6.03
C ILE A 71 -7.46 -9.04 5.58
N LEU A 72 -7.87 -7.78 5.68
CA LEU A 72 -9.20 -7.32 5.31
C LEU A 72 -9.48 -7.36 3.81
N LYS A 73 -8.48 -7.07 2.97
CA LYS A 73 -8.60 -7.14 1.51
C LYS A 73 -8.84 -8.58 1.04
N GLN A 74 -8.24 -9.56 1.70
CA GLN A 74 -8.39 -10.97 1.36
C GLN A 74 -9.59 -11.65 2.02
N MET A 75 -10.06 -11.12 3.15
CA MET A 75 -11.24 -11.64 3.82
C MET A 75 -12.51 -11.36 3.00
N GLN A 76 -13.23 -12.42 2.61
CA GLN A 76 -14.50 -12.27 1.89
C GLN A 76 -15.62 -11.88 2.86
N VAL A 77 -15.83 -10.57 3.01
CA VAL A 77 -16.85 -10.02 3.91
C VAL A 77 -18.19 -9.85 3.18
N LEU A 78 -19.24 -10.52 3.67
CA LEU A 78 -20.59 -10.44 3.08
C LEU A 78 -21.36 -9.21 3.56
N HIS A 79 -21.28 -8.88 4.84
CA HIS A 79 -22.10 -7.85 5.47
C HIS A 79 -21.63 -6.43 5.08
N PRO A 80 -22.52 -5.51 4.64
CA PRO A 80 -22.12 -4.16 4.19
C PRO A 80 -21.34 -3.35 5.24
N ALA A 81 -21.80 -3.33 6.49
CA ALA A 81 -21.09 -2.63 7.56
C ALA A 81 -19.66 -3.16 7.79
N ALA A 82 -19.44 -4.45 7.56
CA ALA A 82 -18.13 -5.07 7.68
C ALA A 82 -17.26 -4.75 6.44
N LYS A 83 -17.84 -4.59 5.24
CA LYS A 83 -17.14 -4.03 4.08
C LYS A 83 -16.70 -2.57 4.32
N MET A 84 -17.48 -1.79 5.06
CA MET A 84 -17.05 -0.43 5.47
C MET A 84 -15.78 -0.48 6.34
N MET A 85 -15.61 -1.50 7.19
CA MET A 85 -14.37 -1.70 7.95
C MET A 85 -13.18 -2.05 7.06
N VAL A 86 -13.41 -2.80 5.96
CA VAL A 86 -12.38 -3.08 4.94
C VAL A 86 -11.94 -1.78 4.25
N GLU A 87 -12.89 -0.97 3.81
CA GLU A 87 -12.60 0.32 3.16
C GLU A 87 -11.94 1.31 4.12
N LEU A 88 -12.30 1.30 5.40
CA LEU A 88 -11.64 2.07 6.46
C LEU A 88 -10.14 1.74 6.56
N SER A 89 -9.80 0.45 6.58
CA SER A 89 -8.40 0.02 6.64
C SER A 89 -7.63 0.41 5.37
N LYS A 90 -8.25 0.29 4.19
CA LYS A 90 -7.67 0.76 2.91
C LYS A 90 -7.43 2.27 2.88
N ALA A 91 -8.36 3.07 3.41
CA ALA A 91 -8.20 4.52 3.47
C ALA A 91 -7.00 4.92 4.36
N GLN A 92 -6.82 4.23 5.49
CA GLN A 92 -5.68 4.42 6.36
C GLN A 92 -4.35 3.99 5.70
N ASP A 93 -4.35 2.87 4.99
CA ASP A 93 -3.22 2.35 4.21
C ASP A 93 -2.75 3.38 3.16
N ILE A 94 -3.68 3.99 2.43
CA ILE A 94 -3.33 5.00 1.41
C ILE A 94 -2.84 6.31 2.05
N GLU A 95 -3.51 6.82 3.09
CA GLU A 95 -3.20 8.14 3.65
C GLU A 95 -1.93 8.13 4.50
N ALA A 96 -1.80 7.12 5.37
CA ALA A 96 -0.74 7.00 6.35
C ALA A 96 0.16 5.79 6.14
N GLY A 97 -0.39 4.67 5.64
CA GLY A 97 0.33 3.39 5.42
C GLY A 97 0.73 2.63 6.68
N ASP A 98 0.49 3.20 7.86
CA ASP A 98 0.63 2.52 9.14
C ASP A 98 -0.67 2.68 9.95
N GLY A 99 -0.85 1.86 10.99
CA GLY A 99 -2.04 1.88 11.83
C GLY A 99 -3.30 1.31 11.16
N THR A 100 -3.15 0.52 10.09
CA THR A 100 -4.23 -0.17 9.35
C THR A 100 -5.04 -1.11 10.25
N THR A 101 -4.39 -1.72 11.24
CA THR A 101 -5.03 -2.53 12.28
C THR A 101 -5.65 -1.66 13.37
N SER A 102 -4.92 -0.64 13.85
CA SER A 102 -5.37 0.24 14.93
C SER A 102 -6.68 0.96 14.59
N VAL A 103 -6.82 1.46 13.37
CA VAL A 103 -8.04 2.18 12.94
C VAL A 103 -9.29 1.28 13.00
N VAL A 104 -9.15 -0.01 12.67
CA VAL A 104 -10.25 -0.98 12.69
C VAL A 104 -10.60 -1.37 14.12
N VAL A 105 -9.59 -1.55 14.98
CA VAL A 105 -9.78 -1.86 16.41
C VAL A 105 -10.45 -0.70 17.14
N ILE A 106 -10.02 0.54 16.88
CA ILE A 106 -10.66 1.76 17.44
C ILE A 106 -12.10 1.85 16.97
N ALA A 107 -12.37 1.67 15.67
CA ALA A 107 -13.74 1.70 15.15
C ALA A 107 -14.62 0.61 15.80
N GLY A 108 -14.11 -0.60 16.00
CA GLY A 108 -14.81 -1.67 16.72
C GLY A 108 -15.15 -1.31 18.18
N ALA A 109 -14.21 -0.71 18.90
CA ALA A 109 -14.42 -0.25 20.27
C ALA A 109 -15.41 0.91 20.36
N LEU A 110 -15.37 1.84 19.40
CA LEU A 110 -16.33 2.93 19.29
C LEU A 110 -17.74 2.39 19.00
N LEU A 111 -17.89 1.38 18.14
CA LEU A 111 -19.19 0.71 17.89
C LEU A 111 -19.73 0.03 19.16
N ASP A 112 -18.86 -0.61 19.96
CA ASP A 112 -19.25 -1.21 21.25
C ASP A 112 -19.70 -0.14 22.26
N ALA A 113 -19.00 1.00 22.31
CA ALA A 113 -19.41 2.15 23.11
C ALA A 113 -20.77 2.70 22.65
N CYS A 114 -21.00 2.79 21.34
CA CYS A 114 -22.30 3.20 20.79
C CYS A 114 -23.42 2.23 21.19
N ALA A 115 -23.19 0.91 21.14
CA ALA A 115 -24.19 -0.07 21.56
C ALA A 115 -24.63 0.17 23.01
N LYS A 116 -23.69 0.42 23.93
CA LYS A 116 -23.98 0.74 25.34
C LYS A 116 -24.78 2.03 25.50
N LEU A 117 -24.50 3.05 24.68
CA LEU A 117 -25.23 4.33 24.70
C LEU A 117 -26.64 4.20 24.11
N LEU A 118 -26.81 3.41 23.05
CA LEU A 118 -28.11 3.10 22.45
C LEU A 118 -29.00 2.31 23.41
N GLN A 119 -28.43 1.36 24.17
CA GLN A 119 -29.15 0.63 25.23
C GLN A 119 -29.65 1.55 26.34
N LYS A 120 -28.94 2.65 26.63
CA LYS A 120 -29.37 3.70 27.56
C LYS A 120 -30.43 4.63 26.98
N GLY A 121 -30.85 4.45 25.73
CA GLY A 121 -31.88 5.24 25.08
C GLY A 121 -31.40 6.56 24.45
N ILE A 122 -30.09 6.76 24.29
CA ILE A 122 -29.55 7.96 23.65
C ILE A 122 -29.75 7.88 22.13
N HIS A 123 -30.25 8.95 21.52
CA HIS A 123 -30.51 9.00 20.09
C HIS A 123 -29.21 8.90 19.25
N PRO A 124 -29.17 8.10 18.16
CA PRO A 124 -27.96 7.91 17.34
C PRO A 124 -27.32 9.21 16.83
N THR A 125 -28.13 10.21 16.48
CA THR A 125 -27.64 11.54 16.03
C THR A 125 -26.84 12.25 17.11
N ILE A 126 -27.30 12.22 18.37
CA ILE A 126 -26.60 12.86 19.49
C ILE A 126 -25.25 12.19 19.72
N ILE A 127 -25.20 10.84 19.63
CA ILE A 127 -23.95 10.08 19.71
C ILE A 127 -23.01 10.50 18.57
N SER A 128 -23.53 10.59 17.34
CA SER A 128 -22.76 10.98 16.15
C SER A 128 -22.18 12.39 16.23
N GLU A 129 -22.93 13.36 16.74
CA GLU A 129 -22.48 14.74 16.96
C GLU A 129 -21.47 14.83 18.11
N SER A 130 -21.71 14.10 19.20
CA SER A 130 -20.80 14.06 20.35
C SER A 130 -19.45 13.44 19.99
N PHE A 131 -19.45 12.39 19.17
CA PHE A 131 -18.22 11.76 18.69
C PHE A 131 -17.43 12.68 17.77
N GLN A 132 -18.10 13.51 16.96
CA GLN A 132 -17.41 14.53 16.17
C GLN A 132 -16.68 15.54 17.07
N LYS A 133 -17.38 16.08 18.08
CA LYS A 133 -16.78 16.99 19.06
C LYS A 133 -15.59 16.35 19.80
N ALA A 134 -15.68 15.05 20.10
CA ALA A 134 -14.59 14.30 20.74
C ALA A 134 -13.37 14.17 19.83
N VAL A 135 -13.55 13.89 18.53
CA VAL A 135 -12.44 13.84 17.56
C VAL A 135 -11.79 15.19 17.37
N ASP A 136 -12.57 16.26 17.19
CA ASP A 136 -12.03 17.59 16.98
C ASP A 136 -11.13 18.00 18.16
N LYS A 137 -11.59 17.74 19.39
CA LYS A 137 -10.78 17.96 20.60
C LYS A 137 -9.61 16.98 20.71
N GLY A 138 -9.79 15.73 20.31
CA GLY A 138 -8.73 14.71 20.30
C GLY A 138 -7.58 15.07 19.37
N VAL A 139 -7.87 15.59 18.17
CA VAL A 139 -6.85 16.05 17.21
C VAL A 139 -6.05 17.24 17.75
N GLU A 140 -6.72 18.17 18.46
CA GLU A 140 -6.06 19.28 19.17
C GLU A 140 -5.10 18.74 20.24
N ILE A 141 -5.57 17.79 21.08
CA ILE A 141 -4.75 17.19 22.14
C ILE A 141 -3.54 16.47 21.54
N LEU A 142 -3.74 15.62 20.53
CA LEU A 142 -2.64 14.91 19.85
C LEU A 142 -1.60 15.87 19.28
N THR A 143 -2.04 16.98 18.69
CA THR A 143 -1.14 18.00 18.15
C THR A 143 -0.37 18.70 19.28
N SER A 144 -1.00 18.94 20.44
CA SER A 144 -0.37 19.58 21.60
C SER A 144 0.70 18.72 22.30
N ILE A 145 0.57 17.39 22.23
CA ILE A 145 1.55 16.45 22.82
C ILE A 145 2.64 16.03 21.82
N SER A 146 2.49 16.42 20.56
CA SER A 146 3.44 16.07 19.51
C SER A 146 4.73 16.86 19.61
N GLN A 147 5.82 16.23 19.17
CA GLN A 147 7.14 16.84 19.08
C GLN A 147 7.46 17.18 17.64
N PRO A 148 7.74 18.46 17.32
CA PRO A 148 8.06 18.86 15.96
C PRO A 148 9.42 18.29 15.53
N VAL A 149 9.52 17.86 14.27
CA VAL A 149 10.73 17.22 13.72
C VAL A 149 11.21 17.95 12.47
N GLN A 150 12.53 17.99 12.29
CA GLN A 150 13.16 18.50 11.08
C GLN A 150 13.52 17.34 10.15
N LEU A 151 13.22 17.48 8.86
CA LEU A 151 13.49 16.44 7.85
C LEU A 151 14.99 16.19 7.61
N SER A 152 15.85 17.12 8.05
CA SER A 152 17.31 16.95 8.01
C SER A 152 17.82 15.96 9.04
N ASP A 153 17.02 15.64 10.06
CA ASP A 153 17.41 14.72 11.10
C ASP A 153 17.19 13.27 10.64
N ARG A 154 18.25 12.68 10.11
CA ARG A 154 18.25 11.29 9.62
C ARG A 154 17.96 10.28 10.73
N GLU A 155 18.36 10.56 11.97
CA GLU A 155 18.22 9.61 13.08
C GLU A 155 16.75 9.43 13.46
N THR A 156 16.00 10.52 13.56
CA THR A 156 14.54 10.45 13.84
C THR A 156 13.76 9.74 12.75
N LEU A 157 14.14 9.93 11.48
CA LEU A 157 13.54 9.22 10.34
C LEU A 157 13.84 7.72 10.42
N LEU A 158 15.08 7.35 10.75
CA LEU A 158 15.48 5.96 10.94
C LEU A 158 14.72 5.30 12.10
N ASN A 159 14.60 5.96 13.24
CA ASN A 159 13.87 5.44 14.40
C ASN A 159 12.39 5.22 14.10
N SER A 160 11.76 6.14 13.36
CA SER A 160 10.36 6.03 12.93
C SER A 160 10.17 4.85 11.95
N ALA A 161 11.04 4.74 10.94
CA ALA A 161 11.01 3.63 9.98
C ALA A 161 11.26 2.27 10.67
N THR A 162 12.21 2.23 11.60
CA THR A 162 12.56 1.03 12.38
C THR A 162 11.37 0.58 13.23
N THR A 163 10.69 1.52 13.89
CA THR A 163 9.51 1.22 14.71
C THR A 163 8.40 0.55 13.89
N SER A 164 8.13 1.05 12.67
CA SER A 164 7.11 0.46 11.78
C SER A 164 7.48 -0.94 11.25
N LEU A 165 8.77 -1.21 11.09
CA LEU A 165 9.26 -2.53 10.64
C LEU A 165 9.34 -3.56 11.77
N CYS A 166 9.42 -3.14 13.03
CA CYS A 166 9.65 -4.03 14.17
C CYS A 166 8.52 -5.03 14.43
N SER A 167 7.29 -4.76 14.01
CA SER A 167 6.15 -5.67 14.18
C SER A 167 6.00 -6.71 13.06
N LYS A 168 6.86 -6.69 12.04
CA LYS A 168 6.70 -7.49 10.82
C LYS A 168 7.69 -8.64 10.76
N VAL A 169 7.44 -9.56 9.82
CA VAL A 169 8.30 -10.72 9.56
C VAL A 169 9.75 -10.30 9.26
N VAL A 170 9.94 -9.11 8.66
CA VAL A 170 11.26 -8.55 8.33
C VAL A 170 11.92 -7.78 9.47
N SER A 171 11.39 -7.84 10.70
CA SER A 171 11.93 -7.11 11.85
C SER A 171 13.41 -7.37 12.11
N GLN A 172 13.89 -8.58 11.83
CA GLN A 172 15.31 -8.96 11.93
C GLN A 172 16.21 -8.19 10.96
N TYR A 173 15.65 -7.78 9.81
CA TYR A 173 16.34 -7.04 8.74
C TYR A 173 16.04 -5.54 8.77
N SER A 174 15.38 -5.05 9.83
CA SER A 174 15.02 -3.64 9.98
C SER A 174 16.23 -2.70 9.89
N SER A 175 17.40 -3.14 10.38
CA SER A 175 18.66 -2.39 10.30
C SER A 175 19.12 -2.10 8.86
N LEU A 176 18.75 -2.95 7.89
CA LEU A 176 19.06 -2.76 6.48
C LEU A 176 17.93 -2.02 5.76
N LEU A 177 16.68 -2.44 6.00
CA LEU A 177 15.50 -1.91 5.31
C LEU A 177 15.18 -0.46 5.72
N ALA A 178 15.37 -0.08 6.99
CA ALA A 178 15.06 1.28 7.46
C ALA A 178 15.95 2.34 6.78
N PRO A 179 17.30 2.20 6.73
CA PRO A 179 18.14 3.11 5.96
C PRO A 179 17.77 3.20 4.49
N MET A 180 17.48 2.07 3.84
CA MET A 180 17.09 2.08 2.42
C MET A 180 15.80 2.86 2.19
N SER A 181 14.78 2.69 3.04
CA SER A 181 13.53 3.45 2.94
C SER A 181 13.74 4.95 3.18
N VAL A 182 14.57 5.34 4.15
CA VAL A 182 14.92 6.75 4.41
C VAL A 182 15.67 7.34 3.22
N ASP A 183 16.70 6.67 2.74
CA ASP A 183 17.53 7.15 1.64
C ASP A 183 16.74 7.25 0.32
N ALA A 184 15.81 6.31 0.09
CA ALA A 184 14.89 6.36 -1.05
C ALA A 184 14.04 7.62 -1.00
N VAL A 185 13.36 7.91 0.12
CA VAL A 185 12.50 9.10 0.23
C VAL A 185 13.32 10.39 0.17
N MET A 186 14.50 10.42 0.80
CA MET A 186 15.38 11.59 0.78
C MET A 186 15.90 11.94 -0.62
N LYS A 187 16.00 10.96 -1.53
CA LYS A 187 16.35 11.18 -2.94
C LYS A 187 15.16 11.65 -3.79
N VAL A 188 13.95 11.25 -3.45
CA VAL A 188 12.73 11.68 -4.16
C VAL A 188 12.27 13.08 -3.73
N ILE A 189 12.56 13.48 -2.50
CA ILE A 189 12.10 14.73 -1.93
C ILE A 189 13.08 15.89 -2.19
N ASP A 190 12.54 17.08 -2.45
CA ASP A 190 13.27 18.33 -2.21
C ASP A 190 12.91 18.83 -0.80
N PRO A 191 13.86 18.84 0.17
CA PRO A 191 13.56 19.17 1.57
C PRO A 191 12.97 20.56 1.78
N ALA A 192 13.20 21.49 0.84
CA ALA A 192 12.78 22.89 0.93
C ALA A 192 11.36 23.18 0.40
N THR A 193 10.88 22.39 -0.57
CA THR A 193 9.64 22.69 -1.34
C THR A 193 8.56 21.62 -1.20
N ALA A 194 8.92 20.39 -0.83
CA ALA A 194 7.98 19.29 -0.89
C ALA A 194 6.97 19.30 0.28
N THR A 195 5.68 19.35 -0.08
CA THR A 195 4.54 19.20 0.85
C THR A 195 4.08 17.73 0.93
N SER A 196 4.39 16.93 -0.08
CA SER A 196 4.07 15.50 -0.15
C SER A 196 5.11 14.73 -0.96
N VAL A 197 5.22 13.43 -0.71
CA VAL A 197 6.05 12.49 -1.47
C VAL A 197 5.13 11.63 -2.33
N ASP A 198 5.40 11.57 -3.62
CA ASP A 198 4.73 10.64 -4.52
C ASP A 198 5.47 9.30 -4.51
N LEU A 199 4.81 8.27 -3.96
CA LEU A 199 5.38 6.92 -3.85
C LEU A 199 5.52 6.24 -5.21
N HIS A 200 4.84 6.71 -6.26
CA HIS A 200 5.01 6.17 -7.62
C HIS A 200 6.43 6.42 -8.17
N ASN A 201 7.17 7.38 -7.59
CA ASN A 201 8.56 7.62 -7.94
C ASN A 201 9.54 6.65 -7.25
N ILE A 202 9.07 5.79 -6.34
CA ILE A 202 9.87 4.76 -5.69
C ILE A 202 9.40 3.40 -6.20
N ARG A 203 10.14 2.80 -7.13
CA ARG A 203 9.76 1.50 -7.71
C ARG A 203 10.33 0.36 -6.87
N ILE A 204 9.46 -0.47 -6.32
CA ILE A 204 9.87 -1.70 -5.64
C ILE A 204 9.84 -2.83 -6.66
N VAL A 205 11.01 -3.44 -6.90
CA VAL A 205 11.19 -4.51 -7.88
C VAL A 205 11.43 -5.83 -7.15
N LYS A 206 10.50 -6.76 -7.30
CA LYS A 206 10.58 -8.08 -6.69
C LYS A 206 11.39 -9.05 -7.53
N LYS A 207 12.34 -9.74 -6.89
CA LYS A 207 13.12 -10.79 -7.55
C LYS A 207 13.28 -12.01 -6.65
N LEU A 208 12.88 -13.17 -7.18
CA LEU A 208 13.00 -14.45 -6.49
C LEU A 208 14.48 -14.84 -6.33
N GLY A 209 14.84 -15.28 -5.13
CA GLY A 209 16.13 -15.84 -4.73
C GLY A 209 17.11 -14.83 -4.12
N GLY A 210 18.15 -15.37 -3.48
CA GLY A 210 18.95 -14.64 -2.49
C GLY A 210 18.26 -14.59 -1.12
N THR A 211 18.75 -13.73 -0.24
CA THR A 211 18.15 -13.42 1.07
C THR A 211 17.60 -11.98 1.07
N ILE A 212 16.94 -11.58 2.17
CA ILE A 212 16.54 -10.18 2.36
C ILE A 212 17.77 -9.28 2.52
N ASP A 213 18.90 -9.81 3.01
CA ASP A 213 20.16 -9.06 3.11
C ASP A 213 20.71 -8.64 1.74
N ASP A 214 20.37 -9.37 0.67
CA ASP A 214 20.75 -9.03 -0.70
C ASP A 214 19.89 -7.91 -1.31
N CYS A 215 18.95 -7.33 -0.54
CA CYS A 215 18.16 -6.19 -0.99
C CYS A 215 19.05 -4.95 -1.11
N GLU A 216 18.85 -4.19 -2.18
CA GLU A 216 19.66 -3.02 -2.49
C GLU A 216 18.80 -1.86 -3.00
N LEU A 217 19.20 -0.65 -2.60
CA LEU A 217 18.68 0.59 -3.17
C LEU A 217 19.52 0.95 -4.40
N VAL A 218 18.89 1.00 -5.57
CA VAL A 218 19.53 1.34 -6.84
C VAL A 218 19.12 2.75 -7.24
N ASP A 219 20.13 3.60 -7.46
CA ASP A 219 19.98 4.95 -7.98
C ASP A 219 19.78 4.93 -9.49
N GLY A 220 18.53 4.69 -9.88
CA GLY A 220 18.10 4.66 -11.26
C GLY A 220 16.92 3.71 -11.48
N LEU A 221 16.91 3.11 -12.66
CA LEU A 221 15.84 2.26 -13.14
C LEU A 221 16.29 0.80 -13.07
N VAL A 222 15.46 -0.05 -12.47
CA VAL A 222 15.64 -1.50 -12.51
C VAL A 222 14.47 -2.15 -13.23
N LEU A 223 14.78 -3.02 -14.19
CA LEU A 223 13.80 -3.77 -14.98
C LEU A 223 13.90 -5.26 -14.66
N THR A 224 12.75 -5.92 -14.44
CA THR A 224 12.67 -7.36 -14.16
C THR A 224 12.86 -8.21 -15.41
N GLN A 225 12.60 -7.61 -16.57
CA GLN A 225 12.70 -8.26 -17.87
C GLN A 225 14.15 -8.61 -18.19
N ARG A 226 14.32 -9.60 -19.06
CA ARG A 226 15.64 -10.08 -19.50
C ARG A 226 16.02 -9.42 -20.82
N VAL A 227 17.32 -9.34 -21.06
CA VAL A 227 17.82 -8.97 -22.38
C VAL A 227 17.54 -10.13 -23.33
N VAL A 228 16.94 -9.81 -24.47
CA VAL A 228 16.59 -10.82 -25.50
C VAL A 228 17.83 -11.23 -26.31
N ASN A 229 18.74 -10.28 -26.42
CA ASN A 229 19.86 -10.32 -27.33
C ASN A 229 21.01 -11.18 -26.74
N THR A 230 21.84 -11.77 -27.61
CA THR A 230 22.98 -12.61 -27.20
C THR A 230 24.27 -11.88 -27.58
N GLY A 231 24.92 -11.28 -26.59
CA GLY A 231 26.27 -10.71 -26.74
C GLY A 231 26.48 -9.30 -26.19
N VAL A 232 25.42 -8.55 -25.84
CA VAL A 232 25.55 -7.23 -25.22
C VAL A 232 24.90 -7.23 -23.84
N SER A 233 25.67 -7.66 -22.83
CA SER A 233 25.23 -7.64 -21.44
C SER A 233 25.51 -6.32 -20.72
N ARG A 234 26.47 -5.53 -21.21
CA ARG A 234 26.89 -4.27 -20.57
C ARG A 234 27.15 -3.19 -21.62
N VAL A 235 26.60 -2.01 -21.39
CA VAL A 235 26.74 -0.83 -22.26
C VAL A 235 27.11 0.38 -21.39
N GLU A 236 28.27 0.95 -21.65
CA GLU A 236 28.72 2.21 -21.05
C GLU A 236 28.27 3.40 -21.92
N LYS A 237 27.90 4.52 -21.27
CA LYS A 237 27.33 5.72 -21.89
C LYS A 237 26.16 5.38 -22.82
N ALA A 238 25.17 4.70 -22.24
CA ALA A 238 24.00 4.22 -22.93
C ALA A 238 23.10 5.38 -23.39
N LYS A 239 22.70 5.34 -24.67
CA LYS A 239 21.57 6.11 -25.22
C LYS A 239 20.36 5.20 -25.31
N ILE A 240 19.37 5.48 -24.48
CA ILE A 240 18.21 4.63 -24.24
C ILE A 240 17.02 5.17 -25.02
N GLY A 241 16.45 4.35 -25.91
CA GLY A 241 15.22 4.67 -26.63
C GLY A 241 14.06 3.82 -26.14
N LEU A 242 12.90 4.42 -25.90
CA LEU A 242 11.66 3.73 -25.58
C LEU A 242 10.72 3.73 -26.79
N ILE A 243 10.36 2.55 -27.28
CA ILE A 243 9.49 2.39 -28.46
C ILE A 243 8.16 1.72 -28.09
N GLN A 244 7.08 2.22 -28.68
CA GLN A 244 5.73 1.67 -28.56
C GLN A 244 5.29 0.89 -29.81
N PHE A 245 5.95 1.12 -30.95
CA PHE A 245 5.72 0.33 -32.15
C PHE A 245 6.45 -1.02 -32.11
N CYS A 246 5.96 -1.97 -32.89
CA CYS A 246 6.54 -3.31 -33.00
C CYS A 246 7.65 -3.34 -34.07
N LEU A 247 8.72 -4.09 -33.80
CA LEU A 247 9.77 -4.43 -34.75
C LEU A 247 9.50 -5.82 -35.34
N SER A 248 8.34 -5.96 -35.98
CA SER A 248 7.89 -7.18 -36.66
C SER A 248 7.41 -6.87 -38.08
N PRO A 249 7.30 -7.89 -38.95
CA PRO A 249 6.76 -7.71 -40.30
C PRO A 249 5.37 -7.05 -40.23
N PRO A 250 5.05 -6.16 -41.18
CA PRO A 250 3.79 -5.44 -41.16
C PRO A 250 2.63 -6.42 -41.34
N LYS A 251 1.94 -6.73 -40.25
CA LYS A 251 0.61 -7.33 -40.29
C LYS A 251 -0.41 -6.20 -40.45
N THR A 252 -1.40 -6.39 -41.29
CA THR A 252 -2.54 -5.48 -41.35
C THR A 252 -3.54 -5.83 -40.25
N ASP A 253 -4.29 -4.84 -39.76
CA ASP A 253 -5.35 -5.10 -38.76
C ASP A 253 -6.55 -5.84 -39.37
N MET A 254 -6.70 -5.80 -40.69
CA MET A 254 -7.62 -6.64 -41.44
C MET A 254 -6.92 -7.93 -41.87
N ASP A 255 -7.67 -9.04 -41.88
CA ASP A 255 -7.24 -10.34 -42.39
C ASP A 255 -6.86 -10.24 -43.87
N ASN A 256 -5.58 -10.04 -44.15
CA ASN A 256 -5.03 -10.06 -45.49
C ASN A 256 -4.36 -11.40 -45.75
N GLN A 257 -4.84 -12.10 -46.77
CA GLN A 257 -4.23 -13.34 -47.25
C GLN A 257 -3.26 -13.03 -48.37
N ILE A 258 -1.97 -13.25 -48.13
CA ILE A 258 -0.96 -13.20 -49.18
C ILE A 258 -0.94 -14.57 -49.85
N VAL A 259 -1.52 -14.67 -51.05
CA VAL A 259 -1.48 -15.91 -51.84
C VAL A 259 -0.15 -15.99 -52.57
N VAL A 260 0.68 -16.96 -52.19
CA VAL A 260 1.98 -17.22 -52.82
C VAL A 260 1.82 -18.33 -53.84
N SER A 261 1.88 -17.99 -55.13
CA SER A 261 1.60 -18.93 -56.23
C SER A 261 2.87 -19.60 -56.78
N ASP A 262 4.05 -19.03 -56.51
CA ASP A 262 5.34 -19.50 -57.04
C ASP A 262 6.46 -19.39 -55.99
N TYR A 263 7.44 -20.28 -56.05
CA TYR A 263 8.64 -20.28 -55.20
C TYR A 263 9.42 -18.97 -55.34
N ALA A 264 9.48 -18.38 -56.54
CA ALA A 264 10.15 -17.09 -56.74
C ALA A 264 9.43 -15.94 -56.02
N GLN A 265 8.11 -16.02 -55.84
CA GLN A 265 7.35 -15.03 -55.07
C GLN A 265 7.60 -15.20 -53.56
N MET A 266 7.70 -16.44 -53.07
CA MET A 266 8.05 -16.72 -51.68
C MET A 266 9.39 -16.08 -51.28
N ASP A 267 10.41 -16.23 -52.14
CA ASP A 267 11.74 -15.65 -51.95
C ASP A 267 11.74 -14.11 -51.98
N ARG A 268 10.82 -13.48 -52.72
CA ARG A 268 10.66 -12.02 -52.75
C ARG A 268 10.05 -11.51 -51.45
N VAL A 269 8.98 -12.17 -50.97
CA VAL A 269 8.33 -11.80 -49.70
C VAL A 269 9.33 -11.87 -48.54
N LEU A 270 10.09 -12.97 -48.43
CA LEU A 270 11.11 -13.11 -47.38
C LEU A 270 12.22 -12.05 -47.47
N ARG A 271 12.61 -11.66 -48.69
CA ARG A 271 13.59 -10.58 -48.90
C ARG A 271 13.04 -9.22 -48.50
N GLU A 272 11.78 -8.95 -48.81
CA GLU A 272 11.10 -7.70 -48.49
C GLU A 272 10.88 -7.55 -46.98
N GLU A 273 10.45 -8.61 -46.29
CA GLU A 273 10.36 -8.62 -44.82
C GLU A 273 11.71 -8.35 -44.16
N ARG A 274 12.78 -9.00 -44.63
CA ARG A 274 14.15 -8.75 -44.13
C ARG A 274 14.59 -7.31 -44.40
N ALA A 275 14.31 -6.78 -45.59
CA ALA A 275 14.66 -5.41 -45.96
C ALA A 275 13.92 -4.38 -45.10
N TYR A 276 12.63 -4.61 -44.84
CA TYR A 276 11.79 -3.78 -43.98
C TYR A 276 12.36 -3.70 -42.56
N ILE A 277 12.59 -4.84 -41.91
CA ILE A 277 13.16 -4.89 -40.55
C ILE A 277 14.56 -4.26 -40.53
N LEU A 278 15.39 -4.53 -41.54
CA LEU A 278 16.72 -3.95 -41.64
C LEU A 278 16.69 -2.43 -41.74
N ASN A 279 15.72 -1.86 -42.46
CA ASN A 279 15.56 -0.40 -42.58
C ASN A 279 15.19 0.23 -41.24
N LEU A 280 14.27 -0.38 -40.48
CA LEU A 280 13.92 0.07 -39.12
C LEU A 280 15.15 0.07 -38.20
N VAL A 281 15.89 -1.05 -38.16
CA VAL A 281 17.09 -1.17 -37.32
C VAL A 281 18.18 -0.18 -37.74
N LYS A 282 18.34 0.09 -39.04
CA LYS A 282 19.26 1.13 -39.54
C LYS A 282 18.87 2.52 -39.06
N GLN A 283 17.58 2.87 -39.04
CA GLN A 283 17.11 4.16 -38.54
C GLN A 283 17.39 4.29 -37.03
N ILE A 284 17.13 3.25 -36.25
CA ILE A 284 17.45 3.21 -34.80
C ILE A 284 18.95 3.44 -34.59
N LYS A 285 19.80 2.79 -35.40
CA LYS A 285 21.26 2.96 -35.32
C LYS A 285 21.71 4.35 -35.73
N LYS A 286 21.10 4.95 -36.76
CA LYS A 286 21.40 6.32 -37.22
C LYS A 286 21.15 7.37 -36.14
N ALA A 287 20.10 7.21 -35.34
CA ALA A 287 19.84 8.08 -34.19
C ALA A 287 20.85 7.87 -33.04
N GLY A 288 21.68 6.83 -33.10
CA GLY A 288 22.70 6.52 -32.11
C GLY A 288 22.20 5.78 -30.87
N CYS A 289 21.03 5.16 -30.94
CA CYS A 289 20.48 4.36 -29.84
C CYS A 289 21.37 3.11 -29.58
N THR A 290 21.67 2.85 -28.31
CA THR A 290 22.47 1.69 -27.87
C THR A 290 21.66 0.72 -27.01
N VAL A 291 20.61 1.19 -26.34
CA VAL A 291 19.70 0.38 -25.54
C VAL A 291 18.27 0.67 -25.98
N LEU A 292 17.53 -0.36 -26.37
CA LEU A 292 16.16 -0.25 -26.84
C LEU A 292 15.21 -0.94 -25.87
N LEU A 293 14.25 -0.17 -25.39
CA LEU A 293 13.18 -0.59 -24.50
C LEU A 293 11.90 -0.70 -25.34
N ILE A 294 11.30 -1.89 -25.38
CA ILE A 294 10.10 -2.16 -26.20
C ILE A 294 8.90 -2.43 -25.28
N GLN A 295 7.85 -1.64 -25.48
CA GLN A 295 6.57 -1.86 -24.81
C GLN A 295 5.97 -3.22 -25.18
N LYS A 296 5.37 -3.90 -24.20
CA LYS A 296 4.60 -5.12 -24.42
C LYS A 296 3.43 -4.84 -25.36
N SER A 297 3.42 -5.51 -26.51
CA SER A 297 2.30 -5.52 -27.45
C SER A 297 1.43 -6.76 -27.20
N ILE A 298 0.12 -6.57 -27.16
CA ILE A 298 -0.87 -7.65 -26.96
C ILE A 298 -1.38 -8.18 -28.31
N LEU A 299 -1.47 -7.31 -29.31
CA LEU A 299 -2.08 -7.61 -30.61
C LEU A 299 -1.13 -8.32 -31.57
N ARG A 300 0.17 -8.06 -31.43
CA ARG A 300 1.21 -8.49 -32.37
C ARG A 300 2.49 -8.81 -31.61
N ASP A 301 3.34 -9.66 -32.19
CA ASP A 301 4.69 -9.86 -31.70
C ASP A 301 5.45 -8.53 -31.72
N ALA A 302 5.86 -8.07 -30.54
CA ALA A 302 6.58 -6.81 -30.37
C ALA A 302 7.94 -6.81 -31.07
N LEU A 303 8.60 -7.98 -31.14
CA LEU A 303 9.95 -8.15 -31.66
C LEU A 303 10.07 -9.51 -32.37
N SER A 304 10.45 -9.50 -33.64
CA SER A 304 10.72 -10.72 -34.42
C SER A 304 12.16 -11.23 -34.22
N ASP A 305 12.40 -12.54 -34.33
CA ASP A 305 13.75 -13.13 -34.23
C ASP A 305 14.75 -12.57 -35.25
N LEU A 306 14.27 -12.24 -36.47
CA LEU A 306 15.08 -11.56 -37.47
C LEU A 306 15.50 -10.16 -37.00
N ALA A 307 14.63 -9.44 -36.31
CA ALA A 307 14.94 -8.14 -35.74
C ALA A 307 15.99 -8.27 -34.63
N VAL A 308 15.85 -9.27 -33.74
CA VAL A 308 16.84 -9.58 -32.69
C VAL A 308 18.22 -9.84 -33.31
N HIS A 309 18.29 -10.62 -34.39
CA HIS A 309 19.55 -10.88 -35.08
C HIS A 309 20.19 -9.59 -35.61
N PHE A 310 19.42 -8.72 -36.28
CA PHE A 310 19.97 -7.46 -36.80
C PHE A 310 20.38 -6.49 -35.69
N LEU A 311 19.62 -6.41 -34.60
CA LEU A 311 19.96 -5.61 -33.42
C LEU A 311 21.25 -6.10 -32.74
N ASN A 312 21.43 -7.42 -32.62
CA ASN A 312 22.68 -8.04 -32.15
C ASN A 312 23.87 -7.63 -33.02
N LYS A 313 23.73 -7.72 -34.36
CA LYS A 313 24.79 -7.36 -35.30
C LYS A 313 25.18 -5.87 -35.18
N MET A 314 24.24 -5.01 -34.83
CA MET A 314 24.44 -3.57 -34.62
C MET A 314 24.90 -3.22 -33.19
N LYS A 315 25.08 -4.23 -32.32
CA LYS A 315 25.44 -4.11 -30.89
C LYS A 315 24.47 -3.22 -30.10
N ILE A 316 23.17 -3.42 -30.29
CA ILE A 316 22.11 -2.72 -29.54
C ILE A 316 21.52 -3.70 -28.52
N MET A 317 21.55 -3.33 -27.23
CA MET A 317 20.91 -4.05 -26.13
C MET A 317 19.40 -3.88 -26.24
N VAL A 318 18.62 -4.96 -26.17
CA VAL A 318 17.16 -4.90 -26.30
C VAL A 318 16.47 -5.61 -25.15
N VAL A 319 15.57 -4.87 -24.49
CA VAL A 319 14.67 -5.38 -23.46
C VAL A 319 13.25 -5.26 -24.00
N LYS A 320 12.56 -6.40 -24.09
CA LYS A 320 11.17 -6.47 -24.55
C LYS A 320 10.21 -6.68 -23.38
N ASP A 321 8.91 -6.59 -23.68
CA ASP A 321 7.81 -6.89 -22.75
C ASP A 321 7.78 -5.97 -21.52
N ILE A 322 8.07 -4.68 -21.75
CA ILE A 322 7.93 -3.65 -20.72
C ILE A 322 6.45 -3.34 -20.51
N GLU A 323 6.03 -3.31 -19.26
CA GLU A 323 4.64 -3.06 -18.92
C GLU A 323 4.25 -1.60 -19.17
N ARG A 324 2.98 -1.37 -19.47
CA ARG A 324 2.49 -0.01 -19.75
C ARG A 324 2.63 0.90 -18.52
N GLU A 325 2.46 0.34 -17.33
CA GLU A 325 2.59 1.06 -16.06
C GLU A 325 4.05 1.49 -15.81
N ASP A 326 5.04 0.74 -16.30
CA ASP A 326 6.46 1.08 -16.17
C ASP A 326 6.87 2.25 -17.07
N ILE A 327 6.15 2.52 -18.16
CA ILE A 327 6.54 3.53 -19.16
C ILE A 327 6.67 4.92 -18.54
N GLU A 328 5.71 5.33 -17.72
CA GLU A 328 5.74 6.65 -17.09
C GLU A 328 6.96 6.79 -16.17
N PHE A 329 7.25 5.74 -15.40
CA PHE A 329 8.41 5.68 -14.51
C PHE A 329 9.74 5.73 -15.28
N ILE A 330 9.85 4.99 -16.39
CA ILE A 330 11.02 4.98 -17.28
C ILE A 330 11.23 6.36 -17.90
N CYS A 331 10.16 7.01 -18.37
CA CYS A 331 10.23 8.33 -18.98
C CYS A 331 10.67 9.40 -17.98
N LYS A 332 10.14 9.37 -16.75
CA LYS A 332 10.56 10.28 -15.67
C LYS A 332 12.01 10.05 -15.26
N THR A 333 12.43 8.79 -15.14
CA THR A 333 13.77 8.42 -14.67
C THR A 333 14.87 8.73 -15.69
N LEU A 334 14.64 8.38 -16.96
CA LEU A 334 15.64 8.51 -18.03
C LEU A 334 15.54 9.83 -18.80
N GLY A 335 14.44 10.58 -18.65
CA GLY A 335 14.12 11.74 -19.47
C GLY A 335 13.79 11.39 -20.93
N THR A 336 13.59 10.10 -21.25
CA THR A 336 13.23 9.65 -22.59
C THR A 336 11.74 9.88 -22.86
N LYS A 337 11.39 10.16 -24.12
CA LYS A 337 10.00 10.24 -24.57
C LYS A 337 9.61 8.93 -25.26
N PRO A 338 8.41 8.38 -25.00
CA PRO A 338 7.96 7.17 -25.66
C PRO A 338 7.69 7.46 -27.14
N ILE A 339 8.29 6.67 -28.04
CA ILE A 339 8.23 6.89 -29.49
C ILE A 339 7.18 5.96 -30.09
N ALA A 340 6.12 6.54 -30.64
CA ALA A 340 5.01 5.80 -31.25
C ALA A 340 5.31 5.32 -32.67
N HIS A 341 6.11 6.07 -33.44
CA HIS A 341 6.46 5.75 -34.82
C HIS A 341 7.95 5.95 -35.10
N ILE A 342 8.50 5.13 -36.01
CA ILE A 342 9.93 5.14 -36.31
C ILE A 342 10.42 6.48 -36.89
N ASP A 343 9.58 7.23 -37.61
CA ASP A 343 9.95 8.52 -38.21
C ASP A 343 10.23 9.60 -37.14
N GLN A 344 9.68 9.43 -35.94
CA GLN A 344 9.90 10.31 -34.79
C GLN A 344 11.14 9.90 -33.98
N PHE A 345 11.88 8.88 -34.42
CA PHE A 345 13.05 8.36 -33.73
C PHE A 345 14.28 9.26 -33.96
N THR A 346 14.30 10.41 -33.27
CA THR A 346 15.41 11.38 -33.31
C THR A 346 16.33 11.22 -32.10
N PRO A 347 17.60 11.67 -32.19
CA PRO A 347 18.54 11.62 -31.07
C PRO A 347 18.07 12.37 -29.82
N GLU A 348 17.20 13.37 -29.98
CA GLU A 348 16.67 14.21 -28.89
C GLU A 348 15.65 13.48 -27.99
N MET A 349 15.03 12.41 -28.51
CA MET A 349 14.06 11.62 -27.76
C MET A 349 14.72 10.56 -26.87
N LEU A 350 16.03 10.33 -27.06
CA LEU A 350 16.80 9.31 -26.35
C LEU A 350 17.21 9.81 -24.96
N GLY A 351 16.99 8.97 -23.95
CA GLY A 351 17.53 9.17 -22.62
C GLY A 351 19.02 8.84 -22.57
N THR A 352 19.73 9.38 -21.58
CA THR A 352 21.15 9.12 -21.36
C THR A 352 21.40 8.51 -19.99
N ALA A 353 22.13 7.39 -19.95
CA ALA A 353 22.58 6.75 -18.72
C ALA A 353 24.07 6.40 -18.81
N GLU A 354 24.75 6.42 -17.68
CA GLU A 354 26.18 6.09 -17.59
C GLU A 354 26.44 4.59 -17.83
N LEU A 355 25.61 3.74 -17.23
CA LEU A 355 25.75 2.29 -17.33
C LEU A 355 24.39 1.62 -17.46
N ALA A 356 24.26 0.74 -18.44
CA ALA A 356 23.17 -0.21 -18.55
C ALA A 356 23.75 -1.62 -18.58
N GLU A 357 23.42 -2.43 -17.59
CA GLU A 357 23.94 -3.80 -17.51
C GLU A 357 22.87 -4.82 -17.09
N GLU A 358 22.98 -6.01 -17.68
CA GLU A 358 22.25 -7.19 -17.25
C GLU A 358 23.06 -7.88 -16.14
N VAL A 359 22.58 -7.76 -14.91
CA VAL A 359 23.19 -8.41 -13.75
C VAL A 359 22.61 -9.81 -13.61
N HIS A 360 23.48 -10.80 -13.56
CA HIS A 360 23.14 -12.16 -13.22
C HIS A 360 23.13 -12.30 -11.71
N LEU A 361 21.97 -12.62 -11.16
CA LEU A 361 21.85 -12.95 -9.76
C LEU A 361 22.03 -14.44 -9.56
N ASP A 362 22.86 -14.83 -8.59
CA ASP A 362 23.23 -16.21 -8.29
C ASP A 362 22.01 -17.15 -8.23
N GLY A 363 21.85 -17.98 -9.26
CA GLY A 363 20.79 -18.99 -9.37
C GLY A 363 19.35 -18.47 -9.55
N SER A 364 19.14 -17.15 -9.54
CA SER A 364 17.80 -16.53 -9.34
C SER A 364 17.25 -15.77 -10.56
N GLY A 365 18.05 -15.73 -11.63
CA GLY A 365 17.71 -15.11 -12.90
C GLY A 365 18.37 -13.76 -13.08
N LYS A 366 18.08 -13.13 -14.21
CA LYS A 366 18.72 -11.88 -14.63
C LYS A 366 17.82 -10.69 -14.37
N LEU A 367 18.43 -9.53 -14.16
CA LEU A 367 17.76 -8.24 -14.07
C LEU A 367 18.59 -7.21 -14.84
N VAL A 368 17.92 -6.16 -15.33
CA VAL A 368 18.61 -5.08 -16.03
C VAL A 368 18.65 -3.86 -15.11
N LYS A 369 19.86 -3.42 -14.76
CA LYS A 369 20.09 -2.19 -14.00
C LYS A 369 20.54 -1.09 -14.96
N ILE A 370 19.94 0.07 -14.80
CA ILE A 370 20.32 1.29 -15.51
C ILE A 370 20.66 2.34 -14.45
N THR A 371 21.94 2.69 -14.34
CA THR A 371 22.49 3.59 -13.32
C THR A 371 23.20 4.80 -13.95
N GLY A 372 23.38 5.86 -13.15
CA GLY A 372 24.05 7.09 -13.58
C GLY A 372 23.26 7.87 -14.64
N CYS A 373 21.95 8.03 -14.43
CA CYS A 373 21.13 8.89 -15.28
C CYS A 373 21.49 10.36 -14.98
N VAL A 374 21.70 11.17 -16.03
CA VAL A 374 22.21 12.56 -15.89
C VAL A 374 21.24 13.47 -15.14
N ASN A 375 19.94 13.18 -15.24
CA ASN A 375 18.89 13.85 -14.48
C ASN A 375 17.92 12.77 -14.01
N PRO A 376 18.27 12.00 -12.96
CA PRO A 376 17.38 10.97 -12.43
C PRO A 376 16.19 11.73 -11.87
N GLY A 377 15.07 11.73 -12.58
CA GLY A 377 13.94 12.56 -12.23
C GLY A 377 13.33 12.13 -10.91
N LYS A 378 13.90 12.49 -9.76
CA LYS A 378 13.44 12.16 -8.40
C LYS A 378 12.92 10.73 -8.27
N THR A 379 13.54 9.76 -8.97
CA THR A 379 13.10 8.36 -8.97
C THR A 379 14.21 7.46 -8.43
N VAL A 380 13.78 6.42 -7.74
CA VAL A 380 14.68 5.40 -7.16
C VAL A 380 14.04 4.03 -7.30
N SER A 381 14.86 2.99 -7.39
CA SER A 381 14.39 1.62 -7.46
C SER A 381 14.94 0.82 -6.28
N ILE A 382 14.09 0.06 -5.58
CA ILE A 382 14.50 -0.86 -4.52
C ILE A 382 14.36 -2.28 -5.06
N VAL A 383 15.44 -3.04 -5.09
CA VAL A 383 15.40 -4.44 -5.49
C VAL A 383 15.19 -5.29 -4.25
N VAL A 384 14.02 -5.92 -4.16
CA VAL A 384 13.65 -6.80 -3.05
C VAL A 384 13.90 -8.24 -3.44
N ARG A 385 14.71 -8.92 -2.63
CA ARG A 385 15.14 -10.30 -2.81
C ARG A 385 14.69 -11.15 -1.64
N GLY A 386 14.58 -12.46 -1.88
CA GLY A 386 14.16 -13.40 -0.85
C GLY A 386 14.03 -14.82 -1.38
N SER A 387 14.17 -15.79 -0.48
CA SER A 387 14.15 -17.22 -0.83
C SER A 387 12.81 -17.67 -1.39
N ASN A 388 11.72 -17.16 -0.81
CA ASN A 388 10.35 -17.54 -1.14
C ASN A 388 9.51 -16.33 -1.55
N LYS A 389 8.54 -16.55 -2.46
CA LYS A 389 7.60 -15.50 -2.89
C LYS A 389 6.85 -14.86 -1.72
N LEU A 390 6.40 -15.68 -0.76
CA LEU A 390 5.68 -15.19 0.44
C LEU A 390 6.51 -14.19 1.25
N VAL A 391 7.82 -14.47 1.38
CA VAL A 391 8.75 -13.59 2.12
C VAL A 391 9.00 -12.30 1.35
N ILE A 392 9.13 -12.39 0.01
CA ILE A 392 9.32 -11.20 -0.85
C ILE A 392 8.10 -10.30 -0.82
N GLU A 393 6.89 -10.85 -0.88
CA GLU A 393 5.65 -10.08 -0.80
C GLU A 393 5.53 -9.37 0.55
N GLU A 394 5.87 -10.05 1.64
CA GLU A 394 5.85 -9.43 2.97
C GLU A 394 6.96 -8.38 3.14
N ALA A 395 8.13 -8.59 2.54
CA ALA A 395 9.21 -7.59 2.52
C ALA A 395 8.82 -6.34 1.71
N GLU A 396 8.22 -6.51 0.53
CA GLU A 396 7.68 -5.40 -0.28
C GLU A 396 6.67 -4.58 0.52
N ARG A 397 5.70 -5.23 1.18
CA ARG A 397 4.71 -4.54 2.04
C ARG A 397 5.38 -3.81 3.19
N SER A 398 6.32 -4.47 3.87
CA SER A 398 7.03 -3.88 5.00
C SER A 398 7.82 -2.63 4.59
N ILE A 399 8.48 -2.67 3.44
CA ILE A 399 9.18 -1.52 2.86
C ILE A 399 8.18 -0.43 2.48
N HIS A 400 7.06 -0.79 1.84
CA HIS A 400 6.01 0.17 1.48
C HIS A 400 5.51 0.96 2.69
N ASP A 401 5.21 0.28 3.78
CA ASP A 401 4.74 0.93 5.01
C ASP A 401 5.82 1.82 5.64
N ALA A 402 7.08 1.39 5.61
CA ALA A 402 8.20 2.23 6.07
C ALA A 402 8.34 3.51 5.22
N LEU A 403 8.20 3.41 3.89
CA LEU A 403 8.15 4.57 3.00
C LEU A 403 6.96 5.48 3.32
N CYS A 404 5.80 4.89 3.61
CA CYS A 404 4.59 5.62 4.00
C CYS A 404 4.74 6.35 5.33
N VAL A 405 5.42 5.77 6.33
CA VAL A 405 5.73 6.40 7.61
C VAL A 405 6.63 7.63 7.42
N ILE A 406 7.65 7.54 6.57
CA ILE A 406 8.50 8.69 6.26
C ILE A 406 7.71 9.75 5.48
N ARG A 407 6.87 9.34 4.51
CA ARG A 407 5.93 10.24 3.81
C ARG A 407 5.00 10.97 4.79
N CYS A 408 4.54 10.31 5.85
CA CYS A 408 3.72 10.94 6.89
C CYS A 408 4.48 12.08 7.59
N LEU A 409 5.77 11.88 7.89
CA LEU A 409 6.62 12.90 8.50
C LEU A 409 6.87 14.09 7.57
N VAL A 410 6.95 13.83 6.27
CA VAL A 410 7.03 14.89 5.26
C VAL A 410 5.74 15.72 5.22
N LYS A 411 4.57 15.07 5.18
CA LYS A 411 3.26 15.73 5.18
C LYS A 411 3.02 16.51 6.47
N LYS A 412 3.30 15.90 7.63
CA LYS A 412 3.10 16.49 8.95
C LYS A 412 4.32 16.22 9.83
N ARG A 413 5.12 17.29 10.03
CA ARG A 413 6.44 17.26 10.68
C ARG A 413 6.37 17.17 12.20
N ALA A 414 5.69 16.15 12.71
CA ALA A 414 5.58 15.92 14.14
C ALA A 414 5.52 14.42 14.48
N LEU A 415 6.19 14.05 15.56
CA LEU A 415 6.19 12.71 16.15
C LEU A 415 5.41 12.70 17.46
N ILE A 416 4.91 11.52 17.81
CA ILE A 416 4.32 11.21 19.11
C ILE A 416 4.94 9.92 19.62
N ALA A 417 4.94 9.74 20.94
CA ALA A 417 5.33 8.47 21.55
C ALA A 417 4.35 7.37 21.11
N GLY A 418 4.86 6.17 20.82
CA GLY A 418 4.02 5.00 20.50
C GLY A 418 3.53 4.26 21.74
N GLY A 419 3.30 2.95 21.61
CA GLY A 419 3.09 2.04 22.75
C GLY A 419 1.81 2.29 23.58
N GLY A 420 0.77 2.90 23.00
CA GLY A 420 -0.47 3.20 23.71
C GLY A 420 -0.45 4.49 24.53
N ALA A 421 0.66 5.23 24.53
CA ALA A 421 0.79 6.52 25.22
C ALA A 421 -0.24 7.57 24.75
N PRO A 422 -0.43 7.81 23.43
CA PRO A 422 -1.34 8.85 22.97
C PRO A 422 -2.80 8.48 23.24
N GLU A 423 -3.16 7.20 23.20
CA GLU A 423 -4.52 6.73 23.49
C GLU A 423 -4.89 6.93 24.96
N ILE A 424 -3.98 6.67 25.91
CA ILE A 424 -4.23 6.93 27.33
C ILE A 424 -4.29 8.42 27.64
N GLU A 425 -3.38 9.22 27.07
CA GLU A 425 -3.42 10.68 27.26
C GLU A 425 -4.74 11.24 26.72
N LEU A 426 -5.21 10.79 25.56
CA LEU A 426 -6.49 11.16 25.02
C LEU A 426 -7.66 10.71 25.91
N ALA A 427 -7.65 9.48 26.40
CA ALA A 427 -8.68 8.97 27.30
C ALA A 427 -8.79 9.84 28.57
N LEU A 428 -7.66 10.21 29.17
CA LEU A 428 -7.63 11.07 30.36
C LEU A 428 -8.18 12.47 30.07
N ARG A 429 -7.66 13.14 29.03
CA ARG A 429 -8.04 14.51 28.67
C ARG A 429 -9.47 14.63 28.16
N LEU A 430 -9.94 13.66 27.38
CA LEU A 430 -11.34 13.62 26.93
C LEU A 430 -12.28 13.32 28.09
N ALA A 431 -11.88 12.50 29.07
CA ALA A 431 -12.65 12.30 30.28
C ALA A 431 -12.75 13.58 31.13
N GLU A 432 -11.68 14.38 31.22
CA GLU A 432 -11.72 15.71 31.84
C GLU A 432 -12.63 16.67 31.07
N TYR A 433 -12.48 16.73 29.75
CA TYR A 433 -13.31 17.55 28.87
C TYR A 433 -14.80 17.18 28.99
N SER A 434 -15.12 15.88 29.12
CA SER A 434 -16.49 15.43 29.32
C SER A 434 -17.16 16.03 30.57
N ARG A 435 -16.39 16.34 31.62
CA ARG A 435 -16.91 16.98 32.85
C ARG A 435 -17.26 18.46 32.65
N SER A 436 -16.65 19.11 31.66
CA SER A 436 -16.96 20.49 31.29
C SER A 436 -18.20 20.60 30.41
N LEU A 437 -18.58 19.51 29.75
CA LEU A 437 -19.79 19.42 28.93
C LEU A 437 -21.01 19.12 29.80
N ALA A 438 -22.17 19.66 29.40
CA ALA A 438 -23.44 19.39 30.05
C ALA A 438 -24.33 18.46 29.20
N GLY A 439 -25.21 17.71 29.87
CA GLY A 439 -26.23 16.89 29.20
C GLY A 439 -25.73 15.54 28.67
N MET A 440 -26.41 15.02 27.63
CA MET A 440 -26.14 13.70 27.07
C MET A 440 -24.77 13.60 26.39
N GLU A 441 -24.25 14.71 25.88
CA GLU A 441 -22.96 14.77 25.19
C GLU A 441 -21.80 14.35 26.11
N ALA A 442 -21.84 14.76 27.38
CA ALA A 442 -20.83 14.39 28.38
C ALA A 442 -20.69 12.86 28.51
N TYR A 443 -21.81 12.13 28.53
CA TYR A 443 -21.80 10.67 28.61
C TYR A 443 -21.23 10.02 27.35
N CYS A 444 -21.54 10.59 26.17
CA CYS A 444 -21.02 10.10 24.89
C CYS A 444 -19.51 10.34 24.77
N VAL A 445 -19.02 11.53 25.11
CA VAL A 445 -17.59 11.86 25.07
C VAL A 445 -16.81 11.02 26.07
N ARG A 446 -17.37 10.76 27.27
CA ARG A 446 -16.75 9.86 28.25
C ARG A 446 -16.66 8.43 27.72
N ALA A 447 -17.71 7.91 27.10
CA ALA A 447 -17.68 6.57 26.50
C ALA A 447 -16.69 6.48 25.33
N TYR A 448 -16.53 7.56 24.55
CA TYR A 448 -15.50 7.68 23.52
C TYR A 448 -14.09 7.60 24.13
N ALA A 449 -13.86 8.33 25.23
CA ALA A 449 -12.58 8.31 25.95
C ALA A 449 -12.24 6.91 26.47
N ASP A 450 -13.19 6.24 27.12
CA ASP A 450 -13.01 4.87 27.64
C ASP A 450 -12.75 3.86 26.50
N ALA A 451 -13.31 4.08 25.29
CA ALA A 451 -13.10 3.21 24.14
C ALA A 451 -11.66 3.26 23.59
N LEU A 452 -10.93 4.37 23.78
CA LEU A 452 -9.53 4.48 23.33
C LEU A 452 -8.58 3.59 24.13
N GLU A 453 -8.95 3.20 25.36
CA GLU A 453 -8.17 2.28 26.20
C GLU A 453 -8.06 0.86 25.58
N VAL A 454 -8.79 0.57 24.51
CA VAL A 454 -8.72 -0.73 23.79
C VAL A 454 -7.32 -1.00 23.22
N ILE A 455 -6.63 0.01 22.70
CA ILE A 455 -5.29 -0.15 22.09
C ILE A 455 -4.26 -0.58 23.13
N PRO A 456 -4.05 0.14 24.24
CA PRO A 456 -3.12 -0.31 25.27
C PRO A 456 -3.56 -1.64 25.91
N SER A 457 -4.86 -1.88 26.08
CA SER A 457 -5.36 -3.18 26.58
C SER A 457 -4.95 -4.34 25.67
N THR A 458 -5.08 -4.16 24.36
CA THR A 458 -4.78 -5.19 23.35
C THR A 458 -3.29 -5.37 23.14
N LEU A 459 -2.49 -4.30 23.25
CA LEU A 459 -1.03 -4.40 23.30
C LEU A 459 -0.55 -5.23 24.50
N ALA A 460 -1.15 -5.03 25.67
CA ALA A 460 -0.86 -5.82 26.87
C ALA A 460 -1.28 -7.29 26.71
N GLU A 461 -2.48 -7.54 26.17
CA GLU A 461 -3.02 -8.88 25.89
C GLU A 461 -2.08 -9.66 24.95
N ASN A 462 -1.72 -9.07 23.82
CA ASN A 462 -0.82 -9.70 22.83
C ASN A 462 0.61 -9.87 23.36
N ALA A 463 1.03 -9.05 24.33
CA ALA A 463 2.32 -9.21 25.01
C ALA A 463 2.33 -10.29 26.10
N GLY A 464 1.17 -10.87 26.44
CA GLY A 464 1.00 -11.84 27.53
C GLY A 464 0.98 -11.20 28.93
N LEU A 465 0.81 -9.88 29.02
CA LEU A 465 0.68 -9.14 30.26
C LEU A 465 -0.79 -9.09 30.70
N ASN A 466 -1.06 -8.82 31.97
CA ASN A 466 -2.42 -8.59 32.43
C ASN A 466 -2.91 -7.20 31.96
N PRO A 467 -3.93 -7.12 31.07
CA PRO A 467 -4.37 -5.84 30.50
C PRO A 467 -4.90 -4.87 31.57
N ILE A 468 -5.63 -5.36 32.56
CA ILE A 468 -6.24 -4.52 33.59
C ILE A 468 -5.17 -3.86 34.45
N SER A 469 -4.19 -4.65 34.91
CA SER A 469 -3.10 -4.15 35.75
C SER A 469 -2.25 -3.12 35.00
N THR A 470 -1.87 -3.44 33.75
CA THR A 470 -1.01 -2.58 32.93
C THR A 470 -1.68 -1.27 32.55
N VAL A 471 -2.95 -1.30 32.09
CA VAL A 471 -3.69 -0.07 31.75
C VAL A 471 -3.91 0.79 32.99
N THR A 472 -4.19 0.19 34.15
CA THR A 472 -4.36 0.93 35.40
C THR A 472 -3.08 1.63 35.84
N GLU A 473 -1.95 0.93 35.77
CA GLU A 473 -0.63 1.52 36.06
C GLU A 473 -0.30 2.65 35.08
N LEU A 474 -0.54 2.43 33.78
CA LEU A 474 -0.27 3.43 32.74
C LEU A 474 -1.10 4.69 32.94
N ARG A 475 -2.39 4.53 33.25
CA ARG A 475 -3.29 5.64 33.57
C ARG A 475 -2.81 6.44 34.77
N ASN A 476 -2.28 5.77 35.81
CA ASN A 476 -1.75 6.45 36.99
C ASN A 476 -0.51 7.31 36.65
N ARG A 477 0.42 6.78 35.84
CA ARG A 477 1.61 7.55 35.40
C ARG A 477 1.24 8.75 34.53
N HIS A 478 0.31 8.60 33.60
CA HIS A 478 -0.20 9.73 32.81
C HIS A 478 -0.91 10.77 33.68
N ALA A 479 -1.68 10.35 34.69
CA ALA A 479 -2.31 11.26 35.64
C ALA A 479 -1.29 12.05 36.48
N GLN A 480 -0.10 11.49 36.72
CA GLN A 480 1.03 12.17 37.36
C GLN A 480 1.78 13.13 36.41
N GLY A 481 1.41 13.19 35.13
CA GLY A 481 1.95 14.11 34.13
C GLY A 481 2.95 13.47 33.15
N GLU A 482 3.22 12.17 33.26
CA GLU A 482 4.13 11.45 32.36
C GLU A 482 3.46 11.11 31.02
N LYS A 483 3.40 12.08 30.09
CA LYS A 483 2.75 11.92 28.78
C LYS A 483 3.44 10.94 27.83
N THR A 484 4.72 10.65 28.06
CA THR A 484 5.54 9.76 27.22
C THR A 484 5.62 8.33 27.77
N ALA A 485 4.96 8.06 28.90
CA ALA A 485 4.85 6.71 29.43
C ALA A 485 4.02 5.85 28.47
N GLY A 486 4.41 4.59 28.29
CA GLY A 486 3.65 3.67 27.44
C GLY A 486 4.11 2.23 27.63
N ILE A 487 3.45 1.30 26.96
CA ILE A 487 3.66 -0.13 27.11
C ILE A 487 4.86 -0.56 26.28
N ASN A 488 5.91 -1.00 26.95
CA ASN A 488 7.06 -1.62 26.31
C ASN A 488 6.91 -3.14 26.35
N VAL A 489 6.50 -3.69 25.21
CA VAL A 489 6.30 -5.13 25.00
C VAL A 489 7.58 -5.99 25.10
N ARG A 490 8.76 -5.37 24.96
CA ARG A 490 10.07 -6.06 25.06
C ARG A 490 10.47 -6.23 26.52
N LYS A 491 10.30 -5.17 27.33
CA LYS A 491 10.57 -5.20 28.77
C LYS A 491 9.43 -5.81 29.59
N GLY A 492 8.23 -5.90 29.02
CA GLY A 492 7.06 -6.47 29.70
C GLY A 492 6.45 -5.54 30.76
N GLY A 493 6.55 -4.22 30.57
CA GLY A 493 6.08 -3.23 31.54
C GLY A 493 6.00 -1.82 30.96
N ILE A 494 5.70 -0.84 31.82
CA ILE A 494 5.59 0.56 31.42
C ILE A 494 6.94 1.27 31.54
N SER A 495 7.35 1.93 30.46
CA SER A 495 8.58 2.73 30.40
C SER A 495 8.33 4.05 29.67
N ASN A 496 9.31 4.95 29.72
CA ASN A 496 9.31 6.13 28.87
C ASN A 496 9.57 5.69 27.42
N ILE A 497 8.54 5.72 26.59
CA ILE A 497 8.59 5.19 25.22
C ILE A 497 9.50 6.02 24.32
N LEU A 498 9.68 7.30 24.65
CA LEU A 498 10.53 8.20 23.91
C LEU A 498 12.02 7.85 24.08
N GLU A 499 12.43 7.46 25.29
CA GLU A 499 13.79 6.99 25.57
C GLU A 499 14.09 5.64 24.91
N GLU A 500 13.05 4.84 24.68
CA GLU A 500 13.14 3.55 23.98
C GLU A 500 13.11 3.69 22.45
N LEU A 501 13.08 4.93 21.93
CA LEU A 501 13.08 5.27 20.50
C LEU A 501 11.87 4.71 19.73
N VAL A 502 10.76 4.43 20.42
CA VAL A 502 9.53 3.93 19.81
C VAL A 502 8.60 5.10 19.52
N VAL A 503 8.74 5.66 18.32
CA VAL A 503 8.02 6.88 17.89
C VAL A 503 7.15 6.61 16.67
N GLN A 504 6.06 7.35 16.56
CA GLN A 504 5.11 7.24 15.46
C GLN A 504 4.79 8.63 14.89
N PRO A 505 4.59 8.78 13.57
CA PRO A 505 4.16 10.05 13.00
C PRO A 505 2.77 10.45 13.51
N LEU A 506 2.62 11.73 13.86
CA LEU A 506 1.35 12.28 14.33
C LEU A 506 0.20 12.06 13.35
N LEU A 507 0.50 12.08 12.03
CA LEU A 507 -0.51 11.89 10.99
C LEU A 507 -1.24 10.55 11.14
N VAL A 508 -0.54 9.48 11.56
CA VAL A 508 -1.12 8.14 11.66
C VAL A 508 -2.26 8.10 12.68
N SER A 509 -2.04 8.65 13.89
CA SER A 509 -3.07 8.66 14.94
C SER A 509 -4.20 9.64 14.64
N ILE A 510 -3.91 10.78 14.00
CA ILE A 510 -4.95 11.73 13.58
C ILE A 510 -5.86 11.11 12.53
N SER A 511 -5.28 10.49 11.49
CA SER A 511 -6.07 9.86 10.44
C SER A 511 -6.87 8.68 10.98
N ALA A 512 -6.26 7.86 11.87
CA ALA A 512 -6.95 6.74 12.50
C ALA A 512 -8.18 7.20 13.32
N LEU A 513 -8.05 8.22 14.18
CA LEU A 513 -9.18 8.72 14.96
C LEU A 513 -10.28 9.33 14.07
N THR A 514 -9.88 10.09 13.05
CA THR A 514 -10.81 10.77 12.15
C THR A 514 -11.59 9.76 11.32
N PHE A 515 -10.89 8.82 10.66
CA PHE A 515 -11.52 7.82 9.80
C PHE A 515 -12.36 6.83 10.61
N ALA A 516 -11.87 6.36 11.77
CA ALA A 516 -12.64 5.46 12.63
C ALA A 516 -13.95 6.12 13.05
N THR A 517 -13.89 7.38 13.48
CA THR A 517 -15.08 8.10 13.94
C THR A 517 -16.06 8.38 12.82
N GLU A 518 -15.60 8.86 11.66
CA GLU A 518 -16.50 9.09 10.51
C GLU A 518 -17.17 7.80 10.02
N THR A 519 -16.46 6.67 10.06
CA THR A 519 -17.03 5.36 9.73
C THR A 519 -18.12 4.97 10.72
N VAL A 520 -17.86 5.11 12.04
CA VAL A 520 -18.85 4.81 13.08
C VAL A 520 -20.06 5.73 12.98
N ARG A 521 -19.85 7.04 12.77
CA ARG A 521 -20.94 8.00 12.54
C ARG A 521 -21.79 7.61 11.35
N SER A 522 -21.18 7.15 10.26
CA SER A 522 -21.89 6.70 9.07
C SER A 522 -22.71 5.43 9.36
N ILE A 523 -22.14 4.46 10.07
CA ILE A 523 -22.85 3.23 10.48
C ILE A 523 -24.06 3.53 11.38
N LEU A 524 -23.95 4.50 12.30
CA LEU A 524 -25.05 4.87 13.19
C LEU A 524 -26.23 5.52 12.48
N LYS A 525 -25.99 6.19 11.35
CA LYS A 525 -27.01 6.85 10.53
C LYS A 525 -27.80 5.88 9.65
N ILE A 526 -27.38 4.61 9.56
CA ILE A 526 -28.09 3.58 8.79
C ILE A 526 -29.28 3.09 9.61
N ASP A 527 -30.49 3.33 9.11
CA ASP A 527 -31.75 2.91 9.70
C ASP A 527 -32.48 1.83 8.90
N ASP A 528 -32.18 1.66 7.61
CA ASP A 528 -32.66 0.54 6.78
C ASP A 528 -31.58 -0.02 5.83
N LEU A 529 -31.72 -1.28 5.44
CA LEU A 529 -30.89 -1.97 4.45
C LEU A 529 -31.77 -2.46 3.30
N VAL A 530 -31.66 -1.79 2.14
CA VAL A 530 -32.37 -2.16 0.92
C VAL A 530 -31.39 -2.84 -0.03
N ASN A 531 -31.61 -4.12 -0.31
CA ASN A 531 -30.82 -4.87 -1.29
C ASN A 531 -31.34 -4.56 -2.70
N THR A 532 -30.58 -3.80 -3.49
CA THR A 532 -30.83 -3.62 -4.92
C THR A 532 -30.33 -4.85 -5.68
N ARG A 533 -31.20 -5.46 -6.49
CA ARG A 533 -30.88 -6.63 -7.34
C ARG A 533 -30.26 -6.20 -8.66
#